data_AF-A0A812QKA7-F1
#
_entry.id   AF-A0A812QKA7-F1
#
_cell.length_a   1.000
_cell.length_b   1.000
_cell.length_c   1.000
_cell.angle_alpha   90.00
_cell.angle_beta   90.00
_cell.angle_gamma   90.00
#
_symmetry.space_group_name_H-M   'P 1'
#
loop_
_entity.id
_entity.type
_entity.pdbx_description
1 polymer ?
#
loop_
_entity_poly.entity_id
_entity_poly.type
_entity_poly.pdbx_seq_one_letter_code
_entity_poly.pdbx_strand_id
1 'polypeptide(L)'
;MGSGASRKPNEPGSTGPDLDSADIPILPAADAEPSKDGSEGCAGCSIPDAEDRAITVQQLQELVKHIEAQIKKEVWVAPGAVKPVKLKAKSVNLYDVVARLVKPATEARRCSYVELVAVGPQRTRWFVSHWWGEPVFHFVSCVVKHSEQRRLGLDSTYWVCAYANNQWDLAYDLAATPAESSFRRALDVADGTLSILDDAAIAYSRVWCNYEMFVTLEKAQVTSHLFDIYTFHQHQPRGITDGISEGDKRGSSWWWEDRKWNREKNFPVKLAEAAMRAQVQCAEASVDKDRISILNAIVGADVNQTPPLEHERYDFVNSTLHARFALATLKLAVENELPLENYIRVISRSHTSRVDLSFRQCSWQPAGPGAFRSQ
;
A
#
# COMPACT_ATOMS: atom_id res chain seq x y z
N MET A 1 42.41 -28.54 34.24
CA MET A 1 41.25 -27.88 34.89
C MET A 1 41.57 -26.39 34.96
N GLY A 2 40.86 -25.42 34.40
CA GLY A 2 39.86 -25.34 33.35
C GLY A 2 40.01 -23.92 32.77
N SER A 3 39.98 -23.81 31.44
CA SER A 3 40.10 -22.56 30.68
C SER A 3 38.78 -21.77 30.75
N GLY A 4 38.82 -20.51 31.18
CA GLY A 4 37.68 -19.61 31.24
C GLY A 4 37.61 -18.72 30.00
N ALA A 5 36.91 -19.19 28.96
CA ALA A 5 36.57 -18.40 27.78
C ALA A 5 35.33 -17.54 28.06
N SER A 6 35.48 -16.22 27.93
CA SER A 6 34.42 -15.22 28.08
C SER A 6 33.43 -15.32 26.90
N ARG A 7 32.16 -15.60 27.19
CA ARG A 7 31.07 -15.67 26.19
C ARG A 7 30.58 -14.27 25.83
N LYS A 8 30.67 -13.90 24.55
CA LYS A 8 29.92 -12.77 23.97
C LYS A 8 28.45 -13.17 23.76
N PRO A 9 27.48 -12.24 23.84
CA PRO A 9 26.07 -12.54 23.60
C PRO A 9 25.75 -12.72 22.11
N ASN A 10 24.83 -13.64 21.83
CA ASN A 10 24.30 -13.99 20.51
C ASN A 10 23.55 -12.81 19.86
N GLU A 11 23.92 -12.48 18.63
CA GLU A 11 23.07 -11.75 17.68
C GLU A 11 22.03 -12.72 17.07
N PRO A 12 20.75 -12.35 16.95
CA PRO A 12 19.79 -13.15 16.21
C PRO A 12 19.96 -12.89 14.70
N GLY A 13 20.48 -13.89 14.00
CA GLY A 13 20.51 -13.91 12.54
C GLY A 13 19.11 -14.07 11.95
N SER A 14 18.78 -13.21 10.99
CA SER A 14 17.70 -13.43 10.02
C SER A 14 18.14 -12.96 8.64
N THR A 15 18.85 -13.83 7.92
CA THR A 15 19.04 -13.68 6.47
C THR A 15 17.90 -14.44 5.77
N GLY A 16 16.79 -13.72 5.50
CA GLY A 16 15.85 -14.13 4.47
C GLY A 16 16.42 -13.77 3.09
N PRO A 17 16.09 -14.51 2.01
CA PRO A 17 16.62 -14.20 0.69
C PRO A 17 16.02 -12.89 0.16
N ASP A 18 16.89 -11.91 -0.11
CA ASP A 18 16.62 -10.71 -0.89
C ASP A 18 16.19 -11.11 -2.31
N LEU A 19 14.90 -10.97 -2.59
CA LEU A 19 14.32 -11.04 -3.92
C LEU A 19 13.53 -9.75 -4.13
N ASP A 20 14.28 -8.68 -4.31
CA ASP A 20 13.76 -7.33 -4.37
C ASP A 20 14.11 -6.75 -5.74
N SER A 21 13.14 -6.78 -6.64
CA SER A 21 13.37 -6.43 -8.04
C SER A 21 13.43 -4.91 -8.22
N ALA A 22 14.65 -4.39 -8.32
CA ALA A 22 15.06 -3.70 -9.54
C ALA A 22 15.91 -4.60 -10.46
N ASP A 23 16.28 -5.79 -10.02
CA ASP A 23 16.99 -6.77 -10.86
C ASP A 23 16.27 -8.13 -10.79
N ILE A 24 15.35 -8.38 -11.71
CA ILE A 24 15.25 -9.73 -12.25
C ILE A 24 16.47 -9.85 -13.17
N PRO A 25 17.45 -10.74 -12.92
CA PRO A 25 18.51 -10.96 -13.89
C PRO A 25 17.85 -11.28 -15.23
N ILE A 26 18.23 -10.54 -16.28
CA ILE A 26 17.84 -10.86 -17.65
C ILE A 26 18.30 -12.30 -17.89
N LEU A 27 17.37 -13.25 -17.78
CA LEU A 27 17.63 -14.61 -18.18
C LEU A 27 17.86 -14.55 -19.70
N PRO A 28 18.94 -15.14 -20.22
CA PRO A 28 19.10 -15.24 -21.66
C PRO A 28 17.87 -15.96 -22.21
N ALA A 29 17.30 -15.44 -23.30
CA ALA A 29 16.17 -16.03 -23.97
C ALA A 29 16.47 -17.52 -24.18
N ALA A 30 15.74 -18.39 -23.47
CA ALA A 30 15.73 -19.79 -23.80
C ALA A 30 14.93 -19.89 -25.09
N ASP A 31 15.55 -20.43 -26.14
CA ASP A 31 14.90 -20.74 -27.41
C ASP A 31 13.72 -21.69 -27.16
N ALA A 32 12.54 -21.11 -26.94
CA ALA A 32 11.28 -21.82 -26.87
C ALA A 32 10.57 -21.61 -28.19
N GLU A 33 10.39 -22.70 -28.95
CA GLU A 33 9.69 -22.66 -30.22
C GLU A 33 8.26 -22.12 -30.06
N PRO A 34 7.79 -21.27 -30.99
CA PRO A 34 6.49 -20.64 -30.88
C PRO A 34 5.38 -21.68 -31.05
N SER A 35 4.57 -21.88 -30.01
CA SER A 35 3.31 -22.60 -30.13
C SER A 35 2.36 -21.79 -31.01
N LYS A 36 2.14 -22.29 -32.23
CA LYS A 36 1.12 -21.82 -33.14
C LYS A 36 -0.26 -22.22 -32.60
N ASP A 37 -0.94 -21.28 -31.97
CA ASP A 37 -2.39 -21.24 -32.09
C ASP A 37 -2.82 -19.78 -32.28
N GLY A 38 -3.43 -19.52 -33.43
CA GLY A 38 -3.86 -18.21 -33.87
C GLY A 38 -5.38 -18.09 -33.80
N SER A 39 -5.87 -17.16 -32.98
CA SER A 39 -7.17 -16.46 -33.05
C SER A 39 -7.18 -15.46 -31.89
N GLU A 40 -7.73 -14.25 -31.90
CA GLU A 40 -8.43 -13.35 -32.82
C GLU A 40 -8.44 -12.00 -32.08
N GLY A 41 -8.16 -10.88 -32.76
CA GLY A 41 -8.44 -9.51 -32.28
C GLY A 41 -7.40 -8.87 -31.35
N CYS A 42 -6.76 -7.78 -31.82
CA CYS A 42 -5.98 -6.87 -30.98
C CYS A 42 -6.93 -6.17 -29.98
N ALA A 43 -7.18 -6.78 -28.82
CA ALA A 43 -8.17 -6.33 -27.84
C ALA A 43 -7.63 -5.28 -26.83
N GLY A 44 -6.61 -4.51 -27.21
CA GLY A 44 -6.02 -3.46 -26.38
C GLY A 44 -5.87 -2.14 -27.13
N CYS A 45 -5.48 -1.08 -26.41
CA CYS A 45 -5.27 0.26 -26.95
C CYS A 45 -3.87 0.79 -26.60
N SER A 46 -3.43 1.86 -27.24
CA SER A 46 -2.24 2.61 -26.80
C SER A 46 -2.67 3.79 -25.94
N ILE A 47 -2.02 3.93 -24.79
CA ILE A 47 -2.29 4.99 -23.82
C ILE A 47 -0.95 5.70 -23.55
N PRO A 48 -0.68 6.84 -24.21
CA PRO A 48 0.60 7.53 -24.09
C PRO A 48 0.89 8.00 -22.66
N ASP A 49 -0.10 8.55 -21.98
CA ASP A 49 0.07 9.18 -20.67
C ASP A 49 -0.09 8.15 -19.55
N ALA A 50 0.92 8.03 -18.68
CA ALA A 50 0.97 6.99 -17.66
C ALA A 50 -0.11 7.19 -16.58
N GLU A 51 -0.47 8.44 -16.31
CA GLU A 51 -1.56 8.85 -15.43
C GLU A 51 -2.96 8.42 -15.93
N ASP A 52 -3.08 8.06 -17.20
CA ASP A 52 -4.29 7.52 -17.83
C ASP A 52 -4.25 5.99 -17.98
N ARG A 53 -3.25 5.32 -17.39
CA ARG A 53 -3.13 3.85 -17.37
C ARG A 53 -3.63 3.25 -16.05
N ALA A 54 -4.68 3.82 -15.45
CA ALA A 54 -5.27 3.23 -14.24
C ALA A 54 -6.15 2.02 -14.61
N ILE A 55 -6.13 0.95 -13.81
CA ILE A 55 -6.92 -0.27 -14.04
C ILE A 55 -8.30 -0.18 -13.37
N THR A 56 -9.36 -0.66 -14.02
CA THR A 56 -10.70 -0.68 -13.41
C THR A 56 -10.87 -1.80 -12.38
N VAL A 57 -11.83 -1.66 -11.47
CA VAL A 57 -12.19 -2.74 -10.52
C VAL A 57 -12.61 -4.00 -11.28
N GLN A 58 -13.37 -3.86 -12.37
CA GLN A 58 -13.74 -4.98 -13.23
C GLN A 58 -12.51 -5.70 -13.80
N GLN A 59 -11.59 -4.97 -14.41
CA GLN A 59 -10.34 -5.53 -14.97
C GLN A 59 -9.50 -6.22 -13.88
N LEU A 60 -9.42 -5.66 -12.67
CA LEU A 60 -8.73 -6.31 -11.53
C LEU A 60 -9.40 -7.63 -11.13
N GLN A 61 -10.74 -7.68 -11.08
CA GLN A 61 -11.46 -8.92 -10.78
C GLN A 61 -11.27 -9.98 -11.87
N GLU A 62 -11.23 -9.57 -13.14
CA GLU A 62 -10.95 -10.44 -14.28
C GLU A 62 -9.51 -10.98 -14.23
N LEU A 63 -8.53 -10.12 -13.90
CA LEU A 63 -7.14 -10.51 -13.67
C LEU A 63 -7.03 -11.56 -12.55
N VAL A 64 -7.73 -11.37 -11.42
CA VAL A 64 -7.73 -12.37 -10.33
C VAL A 64 -8.28 -13.71 -10.79
N LYS A 65 -9.40 -13.73 -11.52
CA LYS A 65 -9.94 -14.97 -12.11
C LYS A 65 -8.94 -15.64 -13.05
N HIS A 66 -8.22 -14.85 -13.84
CA HIS A 66 -7.18 -15.36 -14.73
C HIS A 66 -6.01 -15.97 -13.93
N ILE A 67 -5.53 -15.29 -12.89
CA ILE A 67 -4.47 -15.80 -12.01
C ILE A 67 -4.90 -17.13 -11.36
N GLU A 68 -6.14 -17.24 -10.86
CA GLU A 68 -6.65 -18.50 -10.30
C GLU A 68 -6.68 -19.64 -11.32
N ALA A 69 -7.07 -19.34 -12.56
CA ALA A 69 -7.08 -20.33 -13.62
C ALA A 69 -5.66 -20.79 -13.97
N GLN A 70 -4.68 -19.88 -14.02
CA GLN A 70 -3.29 -20.19 -14.32
C GLN A 70 -2.63 -21.04 -13.24
N ILE A 71 -2.80 -20.69 -11.95
CA ILE A 71 -2.23 -21.45 -10.83
C ILE A 71 -2.81 -22.89 -10.75
N LYS A 72 -4.01 -23.12 -11.27
CA LYS A 72 -4.60 -24.46 -11.37
C LYS A 72 -3.99 -25.29 -12.51
N LYS A 73 -3.66 -24.64 -13.62
CA LYS A 73 -3.10 -25.29 -14.82
C LYS A 73 -1.60 -25.54 -14.69
N GLU A 74 -0.88 -24.58 -14.13
CA GLU A 74 0.58 -24.53 -14.12
C GLU A 74 1.13 -24.46 -12.70
N VAL A 75 2.29 -25.09 -12.49
CA VAL A 75 3.01 -24.99 -11.22
C VAL A 75 3.85 -23.72 -11.23
N TRP A 76 3.35 -22.68 -10.56
CA TRP A 76 4.13 -21.47 -10.32
C TRP A 76 5.17 -21.74 -9.24
N VAL A 77 6.42 -21.40 -9.51
CA VAL A 77 7.56 -21.58 -8.60
C VAL A 77 8.04 -20.20 -8.12
N ALA A 78 8.41 -20.08 -6.85
CA ALA A 78 9.00 -18.81 -6.37
C ALA A 78 10.25 -18.44 -7.20
N PRO A 79 10.37 -17.21 -7.72
CA PRO A 79 11.59 -16.72 -8.38
C PRO A 79 12.80 -16.88 -7.46
N GLY A 80 13.96 -17.28 -7.98
CA GLY A 80 15.21 -17.34 -7.21
C GLY A 80 15.28 -18.35 -6.05
N ALA A 81 14.28 -19.23 -5.88
CA ALA A 81 14.31 -20.24 -4.84
C ALA A 81 15.39 -21.31 -5.09
N VAL A 82 16.24 -21.56 -4.10
CA VAL A 82 17.31 -22.60 -4.13
C VAL A 82 16.74 -23.99 -4.46
N LYS A 83 15.46 -24.22 -4.15
CA LYS A 83 14.70 -25.38 -4.62
C LYS A 83 13.35 -24.91 -5.15
N PRO A 84 12.83 -25.50 -6.25
CA PRO A 84 11.52 -25.15 -6.77
C PRO A 84 10.42 -25.40 -5.73
N VAL A 85 9.84 -24.34 -5.16
CA VAL A 85 8.68 -24.43 -4.26
C VAL A 85 7.44 -24.01 -5.02
N LYS A 86 6.45 -24.91 -5.13
CA LYS A 86 5.13 -24.61 -5.69
C LYS A 86 4.45 -23.54 -4.83
N LEU A 87 4.11 -22.41 -5.45
CA LEU A 87 3.38 -21.33 -4.82
C LEU A 87 1.94 -21.77 -4.53
N LYS A 88 1.45 -21.41 -3.34
CA LYS A 88 0.04 -21.55 -2.99
C LYS A 88 -0.68 -20.30 -3.50
N ALA A 89 -1.95 -20.42 -3.88
CA ALA A 89 -2.72 -19.25 -4.35
C ALA A 89 -2.65 -18.06 -3.37
N LYS A 90 -2.70 -18.34 -2.06
CA LYS A 90 -2.62 -17.33 -0.99
C LYS A 90 -1.23 -16.70 -0.80
N SER A 91 -0.19 -17.17 -1.49
CA SER A 91 1.17 -16.62 -1.42
C SER A 91 1.62 -15.95 -2.72
N VAL A 92 0.77 -15.97 -3.76
CA VAL A 92 1.09 -15.29 -5.03
C VAL A 92 1.01 -13.80 -4.81
N ASN A 93 2.09 -13.10 -5.16
CA ASN A 93 2.22 -11.65 -4.98
C ASN A 93 2.43 -10.95 -6.34
N LEU A 94 2.62 -9.62 -6.35
CA LEU A 94 2.73 -8.89 -7.61
C LEU A 94 4.04 -9.16 -8.35
N TYR A 95 5.12 -9.56 -7.67
CA TYR A 95 6.34 -10.01 -8.34
C TYR A 95 6.06 -11.26 -9.20
N ASP A 96 5.34 -12.24 -8.63
CA ASP A 96 4.94 -13.44 -9.36
C ASP A 96 4.02 -13.11 -10.55
N VAL A 97 3.02 -12.26 -10.32
CA VAL A 97 2.06 -11.85 -11.35
C VAL A 97 2.77 -11.10 -12.48
N VAL A 98 3.70 -10.20 -12.16
CA VAL A 98 4.46 -9.47 -13.18
C VAL A 98 5.31 -10.43 -14.01
N ALA A 99 6.07 -11.31 -13.36
CA ALA A 99 6.97 -12.23 -14.04
C ALA A 99 6.24 -13.28 -14.88
N ARG A 100 5.10 -13.79 -14.41
CA ARG A 100 4.42 -14.97 -14.98
C ARG A 100 3.22 -14.66 -15.84
N LEU A 101 2.65 -13.45 -15.71
CA LEU A 101 1.44 -13.06 -16.43
C LEU A 101 1.65 -11.75 -17.18
N VAL A 102 2.03 -10.67 -16.49
CA VAL A 102 2.10 -9.34 -17.12
C VAL A 102 3.16 -9.31 -18.22
N LYS A 103 4.41 -9.66 -17.90
CA LYS A 103 5.50 -9.63 -18.89
C LYS A 103 5.21 -10.55 -20.08
N PRO A 104 4.87 -11.84 -19.91
CA PRO A 104 4.53 -12.69 -21.04
C PRO A 104 3.36 -12.16 -21.88
N ALA A 105 2.31 -11.62 -21.25
CA ALA A 105 1.17 -11.06 -21.97
C ALA A 105 1.54 -9.79 -22.75
N THR A 106 2.43 -8.95 -22.22
CA THR A 106 2.82 -7.67 -22.85
C THR A 106 4.02 -7.78 -23.78
N GLU A 107 4.66 -8.95 -23.91
CA GLU A 107 5.90 -9.12 -24.66
C GLU A 107 5.79 -8.67 -26.12
N ALA A 108 4.71 -9.07 -26.81
CA ALA A 108 4.52 -8.75 -28.23
C ALA A 108 4.41 -7.25 -28.51
N ARG A 109 3.89 -6.47 -27.55
CA ARG A 109 3.67 -5.01 -27.69
C ARG A 109 4.64 -4.17 -26.87
N ARG A 110 5.37 -4.76 -25.93
CA ARG A 110 6.23 -4.11 -24.93
C ARG A 110 5.55 -2.88 -24.30
N CYS A 111 4.32 -3.06 -23.83
CA CYS A 111 3.47 -2.02 -23.27
C CYS A 111 3.10 -2.30 -21.80
N SER A 112 2.36 -1.38 -21.18
CA SER A 112 1.75 -1.63 -19.86
C SER A 112 0.69 -2.74 -19.93
N TYR A 113 0.36 -3.36 -18.79
CA TYR A 113 -0.73 -4.34 -18.74
C TYR A 113 -2.08 -3.71 -19.08
N VAL A 114 -2.31 -2.47 -18.60
CA VAL A 114 -3.56 -1.75 -18.85
C VAL A 114 -3.78 -1.51 -20.34
N GLU A 115 -2.74 -1.21 -21.12
CA GLU A 115 -2.84 -1.10 -22.58
C GLU A 115 -3.28 -2.40 -23.28
N LEU A 116 -3.14 -3.57 -22.65
CA LEU A 116 -3.67 -4.83 -23.19
C LEU A 116 -5.15 -5.04 -22.90
N VAL A 117 -5.64 -4.57 -21.76
CA VAL A 117 -6.99 -4.90 -21.26
C VAL A 117 -7.98 -3.73 -21.34
N ALA A 118 -7.49 -2.51 -21.57
CA ALA A 118 -8.30 -1.32 -21.74
C ALA A 118 -8.66 -1.07 -23.20
N VAL A 119 -9.83 -0.47 -23.41
CA VAL A 119 -10.33 -0.06 -24.73
C VAL A 119 -10.01 1.41 -25.06
N GLY A 120 -9.46 2.16 -24.10
CA GLY A 120 -9.02 3.54 -24.25
C GLY A 120 -8.36 4.07 -22.97
N PRO A 121 -7.97 5.36 -22.93
CA PRO A 121 -7.42 6.01 -21.74
C PRO A 121 -8.35 5.89 -20.52
N GLN A 122 -7.78 5.58 -19.36
CA GLN A 122 -8.47 5.38 -18.09
C GLN A 122 -7.84 6.29 -17.03
N ARG A 123 -8.32 7.55 -16.92
CA ARG A 123 -7.81 8.53 -15.96
C ARG A 123 -7.73 7.95 -14.55
N THR A 124 -6.63 8.20 -13.86
CA THR A 124 -6.48 7.83 -12.45
C THR A 124 -7.51 8.54 -11.57
N ARG A 125 -8.43 7.76 -10.98
CA ARG A 125 -9.33 8.25 -9.93
C ARG A 125 -8.69 8.08 -8.55
N TRP A 126 -8.13 6.91 -8.28
CA TRP A 126 -7.41 6.61 -7.06
C TRP A 126 -5.99 6.14 -7.36
N PHE A 127 -5.01 6.74 -6.70
CA PHE A 127 -3.65 6.24 -6.69
C PHE A 127 -3.52 5.14 -5.64
N VAL A 128 -2.87 4.01 -5.94
CA VAL A 128 -2.68 2.91 -4.97
C VAL A 128 -1.22 2.82 -4.54
N SER A 129 -0.97 3.10 -3.26
CA SER A 129 0.33 2.97 -2.61
C SER A 129 0.39 1.64 -1.86
N HIS A 130 1.30 0.75 -2.24
CA HIS A 130 1.36 -0.59 -1.66
C HIS A 130 2.71 -1.30 -1.90
N TRP A 131 2.96 -2.40 -1.18
CA TRP A 131 4.14 -3.24 -1.37
C TRP A 131 3.81 -4.48 -2.22
N TRP A 132 4.66 -4.78 -3.20
CA TRP A 132 4.42 -5.88 -4.16
C TRP A 132 4.48 -7.27 -3.56
N GLY A 133 5.10 -7.45 -2.39
CA GLY A 133 5.25 -8.75 -1.76
C GLY A 133 4.01 -9.26 -1.02
N GLU A 134 2.97 -8.42 -0.87
CA GLU A 134 1.70 -8.87 -0.29
C GLU A 134 0.94 -9.80 -1.25
N PRO A 135 0.09 -10.72 -0.74
CA PRO A 135 -0.71 -11.58 -1.61
C PRO A 135 -1.65 -10.77 -2.51
N VAL A 136 -1.59 -11.00 -3.84
CA VAL A 136 -2.37 -10.27 -4.84
C VAL A 136 -3.89 -10.37 -4.59
N PHE A 137 -4.35 -11.50 -4.09
CA PHE A 137 -5.76 -11.72 -3.75
C PHE A 137 -6.23 -10.82 -2.60
N HIS A 138 -5.35 -10.58 -1.62
CA HIS A 138 -5.62 -9.71 -0.49
C HIS A 138 -5.65 -8.25 -0.95
N PHE A 139 -4.65 -7.85 -1.74
CA PHE A 139 -4.58 -6.56 -2.40
C PHE A 139 -5.85 -6.23 -3.19
N VAL A 140 -6.27 -7.10 -4.13
CA VAL A 140 -7.47 -6.85 -4.94
C VAL A 140 -8.73 -6.83 -4.08
N SER A 141 -8.82 -7.68 -3.04
CA SER A 141 -9.95 -7.65 -2.10
C SER A 141 -10.04 -6.29 -1.39
N CYS A 142 -8.91 -5.69 -1.01
CA CYS A 142 -8.87 -4.35 -0.43
C CYS A 142 -9.35 -3.28 -1.42
N VAL A 143 -8.89 -3.30 -2.67
CA VAL A 143 -9.35 -2.36 -3.72
C VAL A 143 -10.86 -2.48 -3.95
N VAL A 144 -11.37 -3.70 -4.12
CA VAL A 144 -12.81 -3.95 -4.29
C VAL A 144 -13.59 -3.42 -3.10
N LYS A 145 -13.13 -3.71 -1.88
CA LYS A 145 -13.84 -3.27 -0.67
C LYS A 145 -13.84 -1.76 -0.50
N HIS A 146 -12.74 -1.11 -0.87
CA HIS A 146 -12.64 0.34 -0.88
C HIS A 146 -13.60 0.95 -1.91
N SER A 147 -13.66 0.42 -3.14
CA SER A 147 -14.62 0.86 -4.16
C SER A 147 -16.07 0.70 -3.72
N GLU A 148 -16.43 -0.43 -3.09
CA GLU A 148 -17.76 -0.62 -2.48
C GLU A 148 -18.07 0.43 -1.43
N GLN A 149 -17.12 0.68 -0.52
CA GLN A 149 -17.30 1.58 0.62
C GLN A 149 -17.42 3.04 0.18
N ARG A 150 -16.70 3.44 -0.88
CA ARG A 150 -16.80 4.75 -1.52
C ARG A 150 -17.91 4.82 -2.59
N ARG A 151 -18.61 3.70 -2.84
CA ARG A 151 -19.67 3.54 -3.88
C ARG A 151 -19.23 3.99 -5.27
N LEU A 152 -18.03 3.60 -5.68
CA LEU A 152 -17.41 4.10 -6.92
C LEU A 152 -17.81 3.31 -8.17
N GLY A 153 -18.25 2.05 -8.02
CA GLY A 153 -18.66 1.21 -9.14
C GLY A 153 -17.52 0.36 -9.72
N LEU A 154 -17.86 -0.59 -10.60
CA LEU A 154 -16.90 -1.52 -11.21
C LEU A 154 -15.99 -0.86 -12.26
N ASP A 155 -16.45 0.24 -12.84
CA ASP A 155 -15.74 1.11 -13.79
C ASP A 155 -14.76 2.07 -13.11
N SER A 156 -14.77 2.15 -11.78
CA SER A 156 -13.82 2.98 -11.03
C SER A 156 -12.37 2.55 -11.25
N THR A 157 -11.50 3.53 -11.46
CA THR A 157 -10.11 3.34 -11.88
C THR A 157 -9.11 3.53 -10.74
N TYR A 158 -8.17 2.60 -10.66
CA TYR A 158 -7.10 2.55 -9.67
C TYR A 158 -5.76 2.49 -10.37
N TRP A 159 -4.89 3.46 -10.14
CA TRP A 159 -3.54 3.42 -10.67
C TRP A 159 -2.67 2.54 -9.78
N VAL A 160 -2.15 1.46 -10.36
CA VAL A 160 -1.33 0.46 -9.68
C VAL A 160 -0.06 0.29 -10.49
N CYS A 161 1.09 0.59 -9.88
CA CYS A 161 2.36 0.70 -10.58
C CYS A 161 2.74 -0.56 -11.38
N ALA A 162 2.43 -1.77 -10.89
CA ALA A 162 2.70 -3.02 -11.58
C ALA A 162 1.92 -3.20 -12.91
N TYR A 163 0.75 -2.55 -13.03
CA TYR A 163 -0.12 -2.69 -14.20
C TYR A 163 -0.06 -1.47 -15.12
N ALA A 164 0.17 -0.28 -14.55
CA ALA A 164 0.22 0.98 -15.27
C ALA A 164 1.59 1.25 -15.92
N ASN A 165 2.68 0.89 -15.24
CA ASN A 165 4.03 1.07 -15.79
C ASN A 165 4.34 -0.01 -16.82
N ASN A 166 5.13 0.38 -17.83
CA ASN A 166 5.69 -0.54 -18.79
C ASN A 166 6.81 -1.36 -18.13
N GLN A 167 6.52 -2.62 -17.81
CA GLN A 167 7.46 -3.52 -17.14
C GLN A 167 8.68 -3.91 -18.00
N TRP A 168 8.72 -3.46 -19.26
CA TRP A 168 9.85 -3.62 -20.18
C TRP A 168 10.77 -2.39 -20.26
N ASP A 169 10.33 -1.24 -19.75
CA ASP A 169 11.07 0.04 -19.76
C ASP A 169 10.70 0.88 -18.52
N LEU A 170 11.02 0.34 -17.33
CA LEU A 170 10.75 1.03 -16.06
C LEU A 170 11.54 2.34 -15.93
N ALA A 171 12.71 2.45 -16.57
CA ALA A 171 13.53 3.66 -16.51
C ALA A 171 12.80 4.87 -17.10
N TYR A 172 12.06 4.68 -18.20
CA TYR A 172 11.20 5.71 -18.78
C TYR A 172 10.13 6.17 -17.78
N ASP A 173 9.50 5.24 -17.07
CA ASP A 173 8.41 5.54 -16.14
C ASP A 173 8.88 6.08 -14.77
N LEU A 174 10.10 5.77 -14.34
CA LEU A 174 10.69 6.29 -13.10
C LEU A 174 11.27 7.71 -13.27
N ALA A 175 11.60 8.10 -14.51
CA ALA A 175 12.21 9.37 -14.88
C ALA A 175 13.55 9.65 -14.16
N ALA A 176 14.14 10.82 -14.44
CA ALA A 176 15.41 11.23 -13.81
C ALA A 176 15.22 11.69 -12.37
N THR A 177 14.04 12.22 -12.05
CA THR A 177 13.67 12.68 -10.71
C THR A 177 12.33 12.08 -10.27
N PRO A 178 12.13 11.81 -8.96
CA PRO A 178 10.86 11.29 -8.45
C PRO A 178 9.65 12.17 -8.82
N ALA A 179 9.85 13.48 -8.96
CA ALA A 179 8.81 14.43 -9.33
C ALA A 179 8.33 14.32 -10.79
N GLU A 180 9.14 13.74 -11.68
CA GLU A 180 8.80 13.54 -13.09
C GLU A 180 8.28 12.12 -13.36
N SER A 181 8.33 11.26 -12.33
CA SER A 181 7.92 9.87 -12.45
C SER A 181 6.43 9.72 -12.80
N SER A 182 6.09 8.62 -13.44
CA SER A 182 4.72 8.13 -13.63
C SER A 182 3.91 8.11 -12.33
N PHE A 183 4.57 7.77 -11.21
CA PHE A 183 3.99 7.79 -9.87
C PHE A 183 3.49 9.20 -9.50
N ARG A 184 4.34 10.21 -9.69
CA ARG A 184 3.98 11.60 -9.39
C ARG A 184 2.85 12.09 -10.28
N ARG A 185 2.93 11.85 -11.59
CA ARG A 185 1.88 12.25 -12.55
C ARG A 185 0.52 11.65 -12.21
N ALA A 186 0.46 10.35 -11.90
CA ALA A 186 -0.77 9.68 -11.52
C ALA A 186 -1.33 10.21 -10.19
N LEU A 187 -0.48 10.46 -9.20
CA LEU A 187 -0.87 11.00 -7.89
C LEU A 187 -1.38 12.44 -8.00
N ASP A 188 -0.78 13.27 -8.87
CA ASP A 188 -1.19 14.66 -9.10
C ASP A 188 -2.61 14.77 -9.67
N VAL A 189 -3.02 13.83 -10.54
CA VAL A 189 -4.39 13.83 -11.09
C VAL A 189 -5.40 13.06 -10.22
N ALA A 190 -4.96 12.19 -9.32
CA ALA A 190 -5.88 11.38 -8.50
C ALA A 190 -6.76 12.22 -7.57
N ASP A 191 -7.99 11.75 -7.31
CA ASP A 191 -8.93 12.33 -6.35
C ASP A 191 -8.57 11.93 -4.90
N GLY A 192 -7.84 10.82 -4.75
CA GLY A 192 -7.37 10.30 -3.48
C GLY A 192 -6.32 9.21 -3.63
N THR A 193 -5.66 8.88 -2.53
CA THR A 193 -4.69 7.81 -2.41
C THR A 193 -5.26 6.70 -1.52
N LEU A 194 -5.20 5.46 -2.00
CA LEU A 194 -5.47 4.26 -1.24
C LEU A 194 -4.14 3.62 -0.85
N SER A 195 -3.78 3.66 0.44
CA SER A 195 -2.65 2.93 1.00
C SER A 195 -3.10 1.52 1.40
N ILE A 196 -2.48 0.49 0.84
CA ILE A 196 -2.75 -0.91 1.20
C ILE A 196 -1.55 -1.44 1.99
N LEU A 197 -1.83 -1.92 3.20
CA LEU A 197 -0.82 -2.41 4.14
C LEU A 197 -0.87 -3.93 4.28
N ASP A 198 0.30 -4.52 4.22
CA ASP A 198 0.56 -5.88 4.66
C ASP A 198 0.54 -5.97 6.20
N ASP A 199 0.50 -7.20 6.73
CA ASP A 199 0.37 -7.45 8.18
C ASP A 199 1.52 -6.86 9.02
N ALA A 200 2.66 -6.54 8.39
CA ALA A 200 3.85 -5.99 9.03
C ALA A 200 4.09 -4.49 8.74
N ALA A 201 3.22 -3.82 7.98
CA ALA A 201 3.41 -2.46 7.48
C ALA A 201 4.76 -2.26 6.75
N ILE A 202 5.25 -3.29 6.03
CA ILE A 202 6.44 -3.22 5.18
C ILE A 202 6.29 -2.12 4.15
N ALA A 203 5.08 -1.85 3.66
CA ALA A 203 4.85 -0.71 2.77
C ALA A 203 5.46 0.60 3.32
N TYR A 204 5.42 0.85 4.64
CA TYR A 204 5.98 2.07 5.23
C TYR A 204 7.48 2.00 5.56
N SER A 205 8.13 0.87 5.32
CA SER A 205 9.59 0.81 5.27
C SER A 205 10.12 1.09 3.86
N ARG A 206 9.29 1.13 2.81
CA ARG A 206 9.73 1.32 1.42
C ARG A 206 9.78 2.79 1.04
N VAL A 207 10.90 3.23 0.48
CA VAL A 207 11.12 4.66 0.19
C VAL A 207 10.16 5.23 -0.84
N TRP A 208 9.76 4.46 -1.86
CA TRP A 208 8.77 4.87 -2.86
C TRP A 208 7.39 5.06 -2.23
N CYS A 209 6.94 4.14 -1.38
CA CYS A 209 5.69 4.31 -0.63
C CYS A 209 5.75 5.52 0.32
N ASN A 210 6.91 5.78 0.93
CA ASN A 210 7.10 6.96 1.78
C ASN A 210 7.05 8.27 0.98
N TYR A 211 7.56 8.28 -0.26
CA TYR A 211 7.39 9.40 -1.18
C TYR A 211 5.92 9.62 -1.54
N GLU A 212 5.21 8.56 -1.90
CA GLU A 212 3.78 8.62 -2.23
C GLU A 212 2.95 9.16 -1.06
N MET A 213 3.24 8.73 0.16
CA MET A 213 2.63 9.28 1.38
C MET A 213 2.95 10.76 1.56
N PHE A 214 4.22 11.15 1.41
CA PHE A 214 4.62 12.54 1.52
C PHE A 214 3.82 13.43 0.56
N VAL A 215 3.80 13.09 -0.74
CA VAL A 215 3.07 13.87 -1.74
C VAL A 215 1.57 13.86 -1.44
N THR A 216 1.00 12.72 -1.04
CA THR A 216 -0.41 12.59 -0.66
C THR A 216 -0.78 13.51 0.50
N LEU A 217 0.03 13.51 1.57
CA LEU A 217 -0.24 14.28 2.77
C LEU A 217 -0.04 15.79 2.56
N GLU A 218 0.93 16.18 1.73
CA GLU A 218 1.06 17.58 1.30
C GLU A 218 -0.13 18.03 0.46
N LYS A 219 -0.54 17.23 -0.52
CA LYS A 219 -1.68 17.52 -1.37
C LYS A 219 -2.99 17.60 -0.56
N ALA A 220 -3.17 16.73 0.43
CA ALA A 220 -4.35 16.73 1.31
C ALA A 220 -4.44 17.98 2.21
N GLN A 221 -3.34 18.70 2.47
CA GLN A 221 -3.40 19.96 3.23
C GLN A 221 -4.02 21.12 2.44
N VAL A 222 -3.90 21.08 1.11
CA VAL A 222 -4.26 22.22 0.24
C VAL A 222 -5.37 21.90 -0.77
N THR A 223 -5.82 20.65 -0.82
CA THR A 223 -6.89 20.17 -1.71
C THR A 223 -7.86 19.25 -0.97
N SER A 224 -8.90 18.78 -1.65
CA SER A 224 -9.80 17.74 -1.14
C SER A 224 -9.26 16.30 -1.35
N HIS A 225 -7.96 16.13 -1.59
CA HIS A 225 -7.35 14.82 -1.82
C HIS A 225 -7.49 13.92 -0.60
N LEU A 226 -8.12 12.76 -0.79
CA LEU A 226 -8.40 11.82 0.30
C LEU A 226 -7.23 10.87 0.53
N PHE A 227 -7.01 10.45 1.77
CA PHE A 227 -6.08 9.38 2.11
C PHE A 227 -6.78 8.26 2.89
N ASP A 228 -7.02 7.15 2.20
CA ASP A 228 -7.66 5.96 2.76
C ASP A 228 -6.62 4.85 2.96
N ILE A 229 -6.78 4.07 4.02
CA ILE A 229 -5.85 3.01 4.42
C ILE A 229 -6.62 1.70 4.54
N TYR A 230 -6.20 0.66 3.84
CA TYR A 230 -6.80 -0.66 3.89
C TYR A 230 -5.74 -1.74 4.18
N THR A 231 -6.19 -2.84 4.78
CA THR A 231 -5.38 -4.05 5.00
C THR A 231 -6.28 -5.27 4.93
N PHE A 232 -5.74 -6.42 4.55
CA PHE A 232 -6.48 -7.67 4.61
C PHE A 232 -6.18 -8.39 5.92
N HIS A 233 -7.17 -8.47 6.82
CA HIS A 233 -6.97 -9.05 8.14
C HIS A 233 -8.15 -9.94 8.54
N GLN A 234 -7.87 -11.10 9.13
CA GLN A 234 -8.89 -12.08 9.54
C GLN A 234 -9.88 -12.40 8.40
N HIS A 235 -9.34 -12.75 7.24
CA HIS A 235 -10.08 -13.17 6.04
C HIS A 235 -10.97 -12.10 5.41
N GLN A 236 -10.81 -10.82 5.74
CA GLN A 236 -11.55 -9.75 5.10
C GLN A 236 -10.78 -8.42 5.08
N PRO A 237 -11.06 -7.54 4.11
CA PRO A 237 -10.48 -6.20 4.11
C PRO A 237 -11.01 -5.35 5.27
N ARG A 238 -10.11 -4.64 5.93
CA ARG A 238 -10.35 -3.66 7.00
C ARG A 238 -9.78 -2.35 6.53
N GLY A 239 -10.52 -1.25 6.71
CA GLY A 239 -10.04 0.04 6.24
C GLY A 239 -10.46 1.20 7.11
N ILE A 240 -9.55 2.16 7.22
CA ILE A 240 -9.69 3.48 7.81
C ILE A 240 -9.83 4.46 6.64
N THR A 241 -10.84 5.32 6.67
CA THR A 241 -11.06 6.29 5.58
C THR A 241 -10.98 7.72 6.06
N ASP A 242 -10.54 8.60 5.18
CA ASP A 242 -10.70 10.04 5.38
C ASP A 242 -12.18 10.43 5.34
N GLY A 243 -12.61 10.99 6.47
CA GLY A 243 -14.01 11.33 6.73
C GLY A 243 -14.95 10.13 6.76
N ILE A 244 -16.25 10.46 6.65
CA ILE A 244 -17.35 9.50 6.53
C ILE A 244 -17.47 9.11 5.07
N SER A 245 -17.28 7.82 4.77
CA SER A 245 -17.43 7.29 3.41
C SER A 245 -18.90 7.14 2.99
N GLU A 246 -19.14 7.00 1.70
CA GLU A 246 -20.47 6.92 1.08
C GLU A 246 -21.26 5.69 1.58
N GLY A 247 -20.57 4.59 1.88
CA GLY A 247 -21.12 3.40 2.51
C GLY A 247 -21.65 3.66 3.93
N ASP A 248 -20.98 4.53 4.69
CA ASP A 248 -21.37 4.90 6.05
C ASP A 248 -22.60 5.84 6.05
N LYS A 249 -22.75 6.66 5.00
CA LYS A 249 -23.83 7.66 4.81
C LYS A 249 -25.24 7.09 4.54
N ARG A 250 -25.50 5.79 4.72
CA ARG A 250 -26.82 5.18 4.45
C ARG A 250 -27.91 5.61 5.47
N GLY A 251 -29.11 5.99 5.06
CA GLY A 251 -30.14 6.44 6.03
C GLY A 251 -29.72 7.67 6.86
N SER A 252 -30.27 7.84 8.06
CA SER A 252 -30.14 9.09 8.84
C SER A 252 -28.71 9.45 9.26
N SER A 253 -28.38 10.74 9.17
CA SER A 253 -27.04 11.30 9.45
C SER A 253 -26.52 11.08 10.86
N TRP A 254 -27.43 10.98 11.81
CA TRP A 254 -27.11 10.74 13.21
C TRP A 254 -26.37 9.42 13.49
N TRP A 255 -26.43 8.45 12.55
CA TRP A 255 -25.75 7.15 12.65
C TRP A 255 -24.44 7.06 11.85
N TRP A 256 -24.08 8.08 11.07
CA TRP A 256 -22.96 7.96 10.13
C TRP A 256 -21.63 7.72 10.85
N GLU A 257 -21.36 8.47 11.92
CA GLU A 257 -20.17 8.29 12.77
C GLU A 257 -20.13 6.90 13.43
N ASP A 258 -21.27 6.44 13.96
CA ASP A 258 -21.34 5.12 14.59
C ASP A 258 -21.09 3.99 13.59
N ARG A 259 -21.44 4.17 12.31
CA ARG A 259 -21.16 3.19 11.26
C ARG A 259 -19.71 3.21 10.82
N LYS A 260 -19.13 4.40 10.64
CA LYS A 260 -17.70 4.56 10.39
C LYS A 260 -16.91 3.86 11.50
N TRP A 261 -17.22 4.18 12.76
CA TRP A 261 -16.64 3.52 13.93
C TRP A 261 -16.79 1.99 13.88
N ASN A 262 -18.01 1.49 13.67
CA ASN A 262 -18.26 0.04 13.65
C ASN A 262 -17.50 -0.70 12.54
N ARG A 263 -17.18 -0.03 11.44
CA ARG A 263 -16.32 -0.55 10.38
C ARG A 263 -14.85 -0.52 10.79
N GLU A 264 -14.37 0.63 11.26
CA GLU A 264 -12.96 0.91 11.52
C GLU A 264 -12.43 0.23 12.79
N LYS A 265 -13.28 -0.05 13.78
CA LYS A 265 -12.89 -0.75 15.02
C LYS A 265 -12.28 -2.14 14.81
N ASN A 266 -12.45 -2.73 13.63
CA ASN A 266 -11.89 -4.03 13.29
C ASN A 266 -10.52 -3.91 12.58
N PHE A 267 -9.98 -2.69 12.44
CA PHE A 267 -8.62 -2.48 11.95
C PHE A 267 -7.61 -3.04 12.97
N PRO A 268 -6.52 -3.71 12.54
CA PRO A 268 -5.66 -4.42 13.47
C PRO A 268 -4.84 -3.43 14.33
N VAL A 269 -5.05 -3.44 15.65
CA VAL A 269 -4.34 -2.54 16.58
C VAL A 269 -2.82 -2.65 16.45
N LYS A 270 -2.30 -3.88 16.39
CA LYS A 270 -0.84 -4.11 16.25
C LYS A 270 -0.27 -3.52 14.97
N LEU A 271 -1.04 -3.55 13.88
CA LEU A 271 -0.64 -2.95 12.61
C LEU A 271 -0.66 -1.42 12.71
N ALA A 272 -1.70 -0.84 13.33
CA ALA A 272 -1.75 0.59 13.59
C ALA A 272 -0.58 1.06 14.48
N GLU A 273 -0.22 0.29 15.49
CA GLU A 273 0.96 0.55 16.32
C GLU A 273 2.28 0.44 15.55
N ALA A 274 2.40 -0.50 14.63
CA ALA A 274 3.56 -0.60 13.74
C ALA A 274 3.65 0.62 12.82
N ALA A 275 2.53 1.03 12.22
CA ALA A 275 2.46 2.22 11.38
C ALA A 275 2.77 3.51 12.15
N MET A 276 2.34 3.64 13.42
CA MET A 276 2.71 4.75 14.31
C MET A 276 4.21 4.77 14.69
N ARG A 277 4.98 3.73 14.37
CA ARG A 277 6.44 3.69 14.59
C ARG A 277 7.23 3.88 13.29
N ALA A 278 6.57 3.82 12.13
CA ALA A 278 7.24 3.99 10.85
C ALA A 278 7.87 5.40 10.75
N GLN A 279 9.07 5.48 10.20
CA GLN A 279 9.81 6.73 10.04
C GLN A 279 10.32 6.85 8.61
N VAL A 280 9.95 7.94 7.93
CA VAL A 280 10.30 8.17 6.53
C VAL A 280 11.80 8.14 6.30
N GLN A 281 12.59 8.75 7.18
CA GLN A 281 14.05 8.79 7.09
C GLN A 281 14.72 7.43 7.24
N CYS A 282 14.02 6.42 7.77
CA CYS A 282 14.49 5.05 7.90
C CYS A 282 14.09 4.15 6.73
N ALA A 283 13.60 4.74 5.63
CA ALA A 283 13.15 3.99 4.49
C ALA A 283 14.28 3.22 3.78
N GLU A 284 13.91 2.07 3.26
CA GLU A 284 14.75 1.15 2.50
C GLU A 284 14.37 1.18 1.02
N ALA A 285 15.35 0.86 0.18
CA ALA A 285 15.16 0.70 -1.25
C ALA A 285 16.02 -0.45 -1.75
N SER A 286 15.50 -1.21 -2.71
CA SER A 286 16.30 -2.23 -3.41
C SER A 286 17.46 -1.59 -4.19
N VAL A 287 17.29 -0.35 -4.63
CA VAL A 287 18.34 0.48 -5.24
C VAL A 287 18.62 1.67 -4.34
N ASP A 288 19.79 1.70 -3.69
CA ASP A 288 20.14 2.76 -2.73
C ASP A 288 20.12 4.17 -3.35
N LYS A 289 20.36 4.28 -4.65
CA LYS A 289 20.22 5.54 -5.40
C LYS A 289 18.80 6.12 -5.30
N ASP A 290 17.76 5.27 -5.35
CA ASP A 290 16.38 5.71 -5.19
C ASP A 290 16.16 6.25 -3.77
N ARG A 291 16.69 5.55 -2.75
CA ARG A 291 16.61 5.99 -1.36
C ARG A 291 17.20 7.39 -1.20
N ILE A 292 18.39 7.60 -1.75
CA ILE A 292 19.07 8.90 -1.72
C ILE A 292 18.24 9.97 -2.44
N SER A 293 17.86 9.70 -3.69
CA SER A 293 17.12 10.64 -4.53
C SER A 293 15.79 11.08 -3.92
N ILE A 294 15.03 10.12 -3.39
CA ILE A 294 13.70 10.37 -2.84
C ILE A 294 13.76 11.10 -1.51
N LEU A 295 14.63 10.68 -0.59
CA LEU A 295 14.76 11.35 0.70
C LEU A 295 15.15 12.82 0.52
N ASN A 296 16.07 13.10 -0.42
CA ASN A 296 16.40 14.47 -0.82
C ASN A 296 15.23 15.21 -1.46
N ALA A 297 14.45 14.55 -2.33
CA ALA A 297 13.27 15.14 -2.95
C ALA A 297 12.20 15.53 -1.91
N ILE A 298 12.02 14.73 -0.86
CA ILE A 298 11.10 15.03 0.26
C ILE A 298 11.54 16.30 0.98
N VAL A 299 12.84 16.46 1.25
CA VAL A 299 13.34 17.65 1.96
C VAL A 299 13.56 18.86 1.05
N GLY A 300 13.44 18.70 -0.27
CA GLY A 300 13.68 19.76 -1.25
C GLY A 300 15.17 20.06 -1.48
N ALA A 301 16.05 19.08 -1.23
CA ALA A 301 17.49 19.16 -1.47
C ALA A 301 17.87 18.64 -2.86
N ASP A 302 19.14 18.79 -3.24
CA ASP A 302 19.68 18.15 -4.44
C ASP A 302 19.59 16.62 -4.31
N VAL A 303 19.02 15.98 -5.34
CA VAL A 303 18.71 14.54 -5.34
C VAL A 303 19.94 13.64 -5.20
N ASN A 304 21.16 14.14 -5.43
CA ASN A 304 22.39 13.34 -5.36
C ASN A 304 23.17 13.53 -4.05
N GLN A 305 22.71 14.39 -3.14
CA GLN A 305 23.40 14.64 -1.87
C GLN A 305 23.16 13.52 -0.86
N THR A 306 23.96 13.44 0.20
CA THR A 306 23.64 12.54 1.32
C THR A 306 22.36 13.04 2.01
N PRO A 307 21.29 12.24 2.11
CA PRO A 307 20.07 12.69 2.76
C PRO A 307 20.32 12.99 4.23
N PRO A 308 19.69 14.05 4.77
CA PRO A 308 19.81 14.36 6.19
C PRO A 308 19.20 13.24 7.02
N LEU A 309 19.75 12.99 8.22
CA LEU A 309 19.20 12.01 9.16
C LEU A 309 17.90 12.51 9.80
N GLU A 310 17.75 13.82 9.94
CA GLU A 310 16.60 14.49 10.55
C GLU A 310 16.21 15.71 9.70
N HIS A 311 14.92 15.97 9.53
CA HIS A 311 14.41 17.13 8.81
C HIS A 311 12.94 17.40 9.18
N GLU A 312 12.54 18.66 9.23
CA GLU A 312 11.16 19.05 9.58
C GLU A 312 10.11 18.45 8.64
N ARG A 313 10.47 18.24 7.36
CA ARG A 313 9.58 17.59 6.38
C ARG A 313 9.39 16.10 6.64
N TYR A 314 10.39 15.40 7.18
CA TYR A 314 10.19 14.03 7.66
C TYR A 314 9.28 14.01 8.88
N ASP A 315 9.50 14.92 9.82
CA ASP A 315 8.67 15.05 11.03
C ASP A 315 7.22 15.37 10.69
N PHE A 316 6.99 16.22 9.69
CA PHE A 316 5.66 16.51 9.16
C PHE A 316 4.95 15.24 8.67
N VAL A 317 5.60 14.43 7.83
CA VAL A 317 5.01 13.19 7.30
C VAL A 317 4.78 12.18 8.41
N ASN A 318 5.80 11.95 9.26
CA ASN A 318 5.74 11.01 10.37
C ASN A 318 4.61 11.38 11.34
N SER A 319 4.57 12.62 11.83
CA SER A 319 3.55 13.06 12.80
C SER A 319 2.14 13.00 12.22
N THR A 320 1.97 13.36 10.95
CA THR A 320 0.65 13.33 10.28
C THR A 320 0.17 11.90 10.07
N LEU A 321 1.04 10.99 9.60
CA LEU A 321 0.74 9.57 9.46
C LEU A 321 0.38 8.94 10.80
N HIS A 322 1.21 9.17 11.84
CA HIS A 322 1.01 8.59 13.16
C HIS A 322 -0.30 9.06 13.79
N ALA A 323 -0.63 10.34 13.68
CA ALA A 323 -1.89 10.85 14.21
C ALA A 323 -3.12 10.25 13.52
N ARG A 324 -3.06 9.98 12.22
CA ARG A 324 -4.16 9.31 11.49
C ARG A 324 -4.46 7.92 12.06
N PHE A 325 -3.42 7.11 12.28
CA PHE A 325 -3.59 5.81 12.94
C PHE A 325 -4.07 5.97 14.38
N ALA A 326 -3.44 6.85 15.14
CA ALA A 326 -3.78 7.08 16.54
C ALA A 326 -5.25 7.48 16.70
N LEU A 327 -5.75 8.41 15.89
CA LEU A 327 -7.15 8.87 15.94
C LEU A 327 -8.12 7.75 15.57
N ALA A 328 -7.81 6.99 14.52
CA ALA A 328 -8.66 5.89 14.07
C ALA A 328 -8.76 4.75 15.10
N THR A 329 -7.70 4.51 15.87
CA THR A 329 -7.66 3.41 16.85
C THR A 329 -7.74 3.88 18.31
N LEU A 330 -7.83 5.19 18.59
CA LEU A 330 -7.86 5.73 19.96
C LEU A 330 -9.01 5.14 20.78
N LYS A 331 -10.23 5.14 20.23
CA LYS A 331 -11.38 4.57 20.93
C LYS A 331 -11.21 3.07 21.19
N LEU A 332 -10.59 2.35 20.26
CA LEU A 332 -10.29 0.93 20.44
C LEU A 332 -9.24 0.72 21.53
N ALA A 333 -8.24 1.59 21.60
CA ALA A 333 -7.24 1.59 22.67
C ALA A 333 -7.89 1.85 24.05
N VAL A 334 -8.83 2.79 24.14
CA VAL A 334 -9.62 3.04 25.36
C VAL A 334 -10.46 1.82 25.75
N GLU A 335 -11.18 1.22 24.81
CA GLU A 335 -12.05 0.06 25.07
C GLU A 335 -11.26 -1.20 25.48
N ASN A 336 -10.00 -1.31 25.09
CA ASN A 336 -9.11 -2.42 25.46
C ASN A 336 -8.14 -2.07 26.60
N GLU A 337 -8.34 -0.94 27.28
CA GLU A 337 -7.49 -0.48 28.40
C GLU A 337 -5.99 -0.42 28.04
N LEU A 338 -5.68 -0.05 26.80
CA LEU A 338 -4.29 0.09 26.34
C LEU A 338 -3.67 1.41 26.84
N PRO A 339 -2.35 1.47 27.06
CA PRO A 339 -1.66 2.70 27.42
C PRO A 339 -1.86 3.80 26.37
N LEU A 340 -2.38 4.96 26.78
CA LEU A 340 -2.77 6.04 25.89
C LEU A 340 -1.68 7.09 25.69
N GLU A 341 -0.56 7.01 26.42
CA GLU A 341 0.51 8.01 26.42
C GLU A 341 1.06 8.21 25.01
N ASN A 342 1.28 7.12 24.27
CA ASN A 342 1.77 7.20 22.90
C ASN A 342 0.74 7.84 21.96
N TYR A 343 -0.53 7.48 22.08
CA TYR A 343 -1.62 8.03 21.27
C TYR A 343 -1.75 9.54 21.48
N ILE A 344 -1.79 9.99 22.73
CA ILE A 344 -1.87 11.41 23.08
C ILE A 344 -0.63 12.15 22.58
N ARG A 345 0.57 11.56 22.73
CA ARG A 345 1.83 12.14 22.26
C ARG A 345 1.85 12.34 20.75
N VAL A 346 1.44 11.35 19.95
CA VAL A 346 1.47 11.49 18.48
C VAL A 346 0.39 12.46 17.99
N ILE A 347 -0.80 12.45 18.60
CA ILE A 347 -1.88 13.39 18.25
C ILE A 347 -1.46 14.83 18.57
N SER A 348 -0.91 15.09 19.77
CA SER A 348 -0.48 16.43 20.20
C SER A 348 0.68 17.02 19.39
N ARG A 349 1.50 16.18 18.75
CA ARG A 349 2.57 16.63 17.85
C ARG A 349 2.14 16.82 16.41
N SER A 350 0.93 16.41 16.06
CA SER A 350 0.41 16.53 14.70
C SER A 350 -0.23 17.89 14.47
N HIS A 351 -0.39 18.25 13.19
CA HIS A 351 -1.13 19.44 12.76
C HIS A 351 -2.65 19.26 12.82
N THR A 352 -3.15 18.24 13.54
CA THR A 352 -4.59 17.97 13.67
C THR A 352 -5.25 19.07 14.49
N SER A 353 -6.09 19.88 13.84
CA SER A 353 -6.81 21.00 14.49
C SER A 353 -8.12 20.60 15.16
N ARG A 354 -8.68 19.44 14.79
CA ARG A 354 -9.96 18.95 15.30
C ARG A 354 -9.97 17.43 15.42
N VAL A 355 -10.47 16.94 16.54
CA VAL A 355 -10.62 15.52 16.85
C VAL A 355 -12.10 15.25 17.15
N ASP A 356 -12.76 14.49 16.29
CA ASP A 356 -14.14 14.06 16.49
C ASP A 356 -14.15 12.61 17.00
N LEU A 357 -14.55 12.41 18.25
CA LEU A 357 -14.66 11.09 18.88
C LEU A 357 -16.11 10.82 19.28
N SER A 358 -16.70 9.75 18.74
CA SER A 358 -18.00 9.25 19.20
C SER A 358 -17.79 8.18 20.29
N PHE A 359 -18.12 8.49 21.53
CA PHE A 359 -18.16 7.52 22.63
C PHE A 359 -19.51 6.80 22.76
N ARG A 360 -20.38 6.93 21.75
CA ARG A 360 -21.64 6.16 21.70
C ARG A 360 -21.31 4.68 21.55
N GLN A 361 -22.10 3.84 22.23
CA GLN A 361 -21.92 2.39 22.30
C GLN A 361 -20.61 1.91 22.96
N CYS A 362 -19.85 2.77 23.66
CA CYS A 362 -18.81 2.28 24.55
C CYS A 362 -19.46 1.40 25.64
N SER A 363 -18.98 0.17 25.78
CA SER A 363 -19.43 -0.77 26.81
C SER A 363 -18.93 -0.42 28.21
N TRP A 364 -18.45 0.80 28.43
CA TRP A 364 -17.96 1.25 29.72
C TRP A 364 -19.11 1.24 30.72
N GLN A 365 -19.12 0.22 31.58
CA GLN A 365 -19.91 0.23 32.79
C GLN A 365 -19.08 0.94 33.85
N PRO A 366 -19.58 2.01 34.49
CA PRO A 366 -18.92 2.50 35.69
C PRO A 366 -18.84 1.33 36.66
N ALA A 367 -17.63 1.08 37.21
CA ALA A 367 -17.52 0.29 38.43
C ALA A 367 -18.59 0.83 39.40
N GLY A 368 -19.46 -0.07 39.88
CA GLY A 368 -20.78 0.25 40.41
C GLY A 368 -20.84 1.36 41.47
N PRO A 369 -22.05 1.83 41.82
CA PRO A 369 -22.23 2.95 42.74
C PRO A 369 -21.71 2.57 44.13
N GLY A 370 -20.47 2.94 44.45
CA GLY A 370 -19.85 2.48 45.68
C GLY A 370 -18.46 2.96 46.02
N ALA A 371 -17.99 4.14 45.60
CA ALA A 371 -16.77 4.73 46.18
C ALA A 371 -16.61 6.25 45.90
N PHE A 372 -17.65 7.05 46.16
CA PHE A 372 -17.45 8.46 46.49
C PHE A 372 -18.30 8.77 47.72
N ARG A 373 -17.74 8.51 48.90
CA ARG A 373 -18.15 9.25 50.11
C ARG A 373 -17.09 10.31 50.33
N SER A 374 -17.51 11.55 50.16
CA SER A 374 -16.86 12.71 50.75
C SER A 374 -16.68 12.49 52.25
N GLN A 375 -15.44 12.58 52.72
CA GLN A 375 -15.10 13.32 53.94
C GLN A 375 -13.84 14.13 53.66
#